data_AF-A0A7S2PWV5-F1
#
_entry.id   AF-A0A7S2PWV5-F1
#
_cell.length_a   1.000
_cell.length_b   1.000
_cell.length_c   1.000
_cell.angle_alpha   90.00
_cell.angle_beta   90.00
_cell.angle_gamma   90.00
#
_symmetry.space_group_name_H-M   'P 1'
#
loop_
_entity.id
_entity.type
_entity.pdbx_description
1 polymer ?
#
loop_
_entity_poly.entity_id
_entity_poly.type
_entity_poly.pdbx_seq_one_letter_code
_entity_poly.pdbx_strand_id
1 'polypeptide(L)'
;VRWERNRFIMKTPSPPILPPRALHWSIAASTAAAISYADRGTSAIAASSLLDELHWNESQLGQVQSAFFVGYALTQVFGGVLGGRSSSSSTDATMTEEGSCNSIAIGSGSSDNDYYGKDKDAEETKLLNINSNTAISSTTQQQQQQKRQEGYRRILPLSLVLTGITTILFPMAAMAGPNWAILDRFSLGLLEGVLLPAAMAGVSSTTTTATSFSSTDGIIVASDTTTTTTTTIATMERKNSIKGKKDIKATASAIVIAGCYLGSAWAYLSAWIIFSETSQVHLAQWGFLQQDSDSASVWPLLFYINGILSLFITVMFSSEFDLSGWRNNGSNSSSSRNDTKKNDESTDILSSSAMVIMKDVITIAKETLSSKSGRAIVAAQIGQGALLYSIASWGPLYLERIADVSTTTATAVDTTSSLSFVSSTAVAASIAASSLIVPQITQAL
;
A
#
# COMPACT_ATOMS: atom_id res chain seq x y z
N VAL A 1 47.80 -17.03 -23.97
CA VAL A 1 46.67 -16.24 -23.44
C VAL A 1 45.61 -17.21 -22.94
N ARG A 2 45.65 -17.53 -21.64
CA ARG A 2 44.88 -18.58 -20.97
C ARG A 2 43.79 -17.92 -20.13
N TRP A 3 42.60 -17.72 -20.72
CA TRP A 3 41.40 -17.33 -19.99
C TRP A 3 40.73 -18.60 -19.44
N GLU A 4 41.22 -19.08 -18.30
CA GLU A 4 40.55 -20.13 -17.53
C GLU A 4 39.25 -19.57 -16.91
N ARG A 5 38.15 -19.79 -17.62
CA ARG A 5 36.97 -20.56 -17.19
C ARG A 5 36.67 -20.66 -15.67
N ASN A 6 36.74 -19.57 -14.91
CA ASN A 6 36.06 -19.45 -13.61
C ASN A 6 34.55 -19.30 -13.84
N ARG A 7 33.89 -20.42 -14.15
CA ARG A 7 32.44 -20.54 -14.06
C ARG A 7 32.11 -20.54 -12.58
N PHE A 8 31.98 -19.35 -11.99
CA PHE A 8 31.32 -19.17 -10.72
C PHE A 8 29.92 -19.75 -10.88
N ILE A 9 29.75 -21.00 -10.44
CA ILE A 9 28.43 -21.57 -10.21
C ILE A 9 27.88 -20.76 -9.03
N MET A 10 27.23 -19.62 -9.35
CA MET A 10 26.38 -18.94 -8.41
C MET A 10 25.31 -19.97 -8.03
N LYS A 11 25.48 -20.58 -6.84
CA LYS A 11 24.38 -21.25 -6.16
C LYS A 11 23.33 -20.17 -5.98
N THR A 12 22.30 -20.19 -6.82
CA THR A 12 21.13 -19.33 -6.64
C THR A 12 20.59 -19.65 -5.24
N PRO A 13 20.58 -18.69 -4.31
CA PRO A 13 20.03 -18.93 -3.00
C PRO A 13 18.58 -19.42 -3.18
N SER A 14 18.23 -20.49 -2.47
CA SER A 14 16.85 -20.99 -2.46
C SER A 14 15.92 -19.86 -2.03
N PRO A 15 14.80 -19.62 -2.73
CA PRO A 15 13.91 -18.52 -2.42
C PRO A 15 13.44 -18.61 -0.96
N PRO A 16 13.37 -17.49 -0.23
CA PRO A 16 12.92 -17.49 1.15
C PRO A 16 11.48 -18.01 1.22
N ILE A 17 11.28 -19.13 1.92
CA ILE A 17 9.96 -19.73 2.10
C ILE A 17 9.19 -18.88 3.10
N LEU A 18 8.15 -18.19 2.62
CA LEU A 18 7.24 -17.44 3.49
C LEU A 18 6.40 -18.39 4.34
N PRO A 19 6.13 -18.05 5.61
CA PRO A 19 5.22 -18.83 6.43
C PRO A 19 3.80 -18.77 5.83
N PRO A 20 3.01 -19.87 5.83
CA PRO A 20 1.75 -19.96 5.09
C PRO A 20 0.77 -18.81 5.35
N ARG A 21 0.64 -18.38 6.61
CA ARG A 21 -0.21 -17.24 7.00
C ARG A 21 0.24 -15.91 6.41
N ALA A 22 1.55 -15.64 6.38
CA ALA A 22 2.06 -14.40 5.80
C ALA A 22 1.92 -14.43 4.27
N LEU A 23 2.10 -15.60 3.66
CA LEU A 23 1.88 -15.80 2.23
C LEU A 23 0.42 -15.53 1.85
N HIS A 24 -0.55 -16.15 2.54
CA HIS A 24 -1.98 -15.95 2.27
C HIS A 24 -2.38 -14.48 2.38
N TRP A 25 -1.95 -13.82 3.47
CA TRP A 25 -2.23 -12.40 3.65
C TRP A 25 -1.56 -11.53 2.58
N SER A 26 -0.33 -11.85 2.18
CA SER A 26 0.36 -11.11 1.11
C SER A 26 -0.34 -11.29 -0.24
N ILE A 27 -0.87 -12.48 -0.54
CA ILE A 27 -1.66 -12.75 -1.74
C ILE A 27 -2.98 -11.98 -1.70
N ALA A 28 -3.70 -12.00 -0.56
CA ALA A 28 -4.93 -11.24 -0.39
C ALA A 28 -4.69 -9.73 -0.57
N ALA A 29 -3.65 -9.20 0.08
CA ALA A 29 -3.23 -7.81 -0.03
C ALA A 29 -2.80 -7.44 -1.45
N SER A 30 -2.06 -8.31 -2.13
CA SER A 30 -1.65 -8.15 -3.53
C SER A 30 -2.84 -8.14 -4.47
N THR A 31 -3.82 -9.03 -4.26
CA THR A 31 -5.04 -9.10 -5.06
C THR A 31 -5.93 -7.87 -4.85
N ALA A 32 -6.04 -7.40 -3.61
CA ALA A 32 -6.72 -6.14 -3.28
C ALA A 32 -6.02 -4.93 -3.94
N ALA A 33 -4.69 -4.89 -3.93
CA ALA A 33 -3.92 -3.85 -4.60
C ALA A 33 -4.08 -3.94 -6.14
N ALA A 34 -4.14 -5.15 -6.70
CA ALA A 34 -4.35 -5.38 -8.12
C ALA A 34 -5.68 -4.82 -8.58
N ILE A 35 -6.78 -5.16 -7.92
CA ILE A 35 -8.10 -4.66 -8.34
C ILE A 35 -8.20 -3.14 -8.19
N SER A 36 -7.62 -2.59 -7.12
CA SER A 36 -7.54 -1.14 -6.90
C SER A 36 -6.81 -0.41 -8.05
N TYR A 37 -5.69 -0.96 -8.52
CA TYR A 37 -4.98 -0.42 -9.68
C TYR A 37 -5.72 -0.66 -11.00
N ALA A 38 -6.48 -1.75 -11.11
CA ALA A 38 -7.29 -2.01 -12.28
C ALA A 38 -8.39 -0.94 -12.44
N ASP A 39 -9.00 -0.48 -11.34
CA ASP A 39 -10.00 0.59 -11.35
C ASP A 39 -9.42 1.91 -11.86
N ARG A 40 -8.17 2.23 -11.50
CA ARG A 40 -7.46 3.41 -12.03
C ARG A 40 -7.20 3.29 -13.53
N GLY A 41 -6.67 2.15 -13.97
CA GLY A 41 -6.38 1.90 -15.39
C GLY A 41 -7.64 1.97 -16.24
N THR A 42 -8.73 1.40 -15.75
CA THR A 42 -10.05 1.42 -16.38
C THR A 42 -10.55 2.84 -16.64
N SER A 43 -10.36 3.75 -15.67
CA SER A 43 -10.72 5.16 -15.86
C SER A 43 -9.93 5.85 -16.96
N ALA A 44 -8.65 5.53 -17.09
CA ALA A 44 -7.79 6.12 -18.12
C ALA A 44 -8.17 5.60 -19.50
N ILE A 45 -8.51 4.31 -19.61
CA ILE A 45 -8.89 3.67 -20.87
C ILE A 45 -10.27 4.14 -21.34
N ALA A 46 -11.24 4.27 -20.43
CA ALA A 46 -12.59 4.75 -20.75
C ALA A 46 -12.64 6.27 -21.05
N ALA A 47 -11.54 6.99 -20.85
CA ALA A 47 -11.52 8.45 -20.90
C ALA A 47 -11.88 9.03 -22.29
N SER A 48 -11.38 8.42 -23.37
CA SER A 48 -11.72 8.85 -24.73
C SER A 48 -13.20 8.62 -25.05
N SER A 49 -13.72 7.43 -24.74
CA SER A 49 -15.14 7.12 -24.92
C SER A 49 -16.06 8.04 -24.11
N LEU A 50 -15.66 8.43 -22.90
CA LEU A 50 -16.42 9.37 -22.08
C LEU A 50 -16.49 10.78 -22.69
N LEU A 51 -15.41 11.25 -23.32
CA LEU A 51 -15.39 12.56 -23.98
C LEU A 51 -16.36 12.59 -25.16
N ASP A 52 -16.29 11.58 -26.02
CA ASP A 52 -17.10 11.51 -27.24
C ASP A 52 -18.59 11.40 -26.92
N GLU A 53 -18.93 10.50 -25.99
CA GLU A 53 -20.32 10.12 -25.74
C GLU A 53 -21.06 11.09 -24.81
N LEU A 54 -20.40 11.61 -23.78
CA LEU A 54 -21.01 12.56 -22.85
C LEU A 54 -20.86 14.02 -23.30
N HIS A 55 -20.21 14.25 -24.45
CA HIS A 55 -19.86 15.57 -24.97
C HIS A 55 -19.12 16.44 -23.92
N TRP A 56 -18.27 15.80 -23.12
CA TRP A 56 -17.46 16.49 -22.14
C TRP A 56 -16.27 17.16 -22.81
N ASN A 57 -15.81 18.27 -22.24
CA ASN A 57 -14.56 18.88 -22.68
C ASN A 57 -13.34 18.22 -21.98
N GLU A 58 -12.16 18.33 -22.59
CA GLU A 58 -10.91 17.79 -22.03
C GLU A 58 -10.62 18.32 -20.61
N SER A 59 -11.03 19.55 -20.30
CA SER A 59 -10.85 20.16 -18.97
C SER A 59 -11.71 19.47 -17.91
N GLN A 60 -12.94 19.06 -18.23
CA GLN A 60 -13.84 18.35 -17.30
C GLN A 60 -13.30 16.95 -17.02
N LEU A 61 -12.85 16.24 -18.06
CA LEU A 61 -12.20 14.95 -17.89
C LEU A 61 -10.95 15.07 -17.00
N GLY A 62 -10.11 16.09 -17.24
CA GLY A 62 -8.95 16.37 -16.40
C GLY A 62 -9.33 16.64 -14.93
N GLN A 63 -10.43 17.36 -14.69
CA GLN A 63 -10.94 17.58 -13.33
C GLN A 63 -11.39 16.27 -12.68
N VAL A 64 -12.17 15.43 -13.37
CA VAL A 64 -12.62 14.12 -12.90
C VAL A 64 -11.42 13.22 -12.52
N GLN A 65 -10.39 13.17 -13.38
CA GLN A 65 -9.18 12.39 -13.10
C GLN A 65 -8.36 12.97 -11.94
N SER A 66 -8.25 14.30 -11.83
CA SER A 66 -7.51 14.95 -10.75
C SER A 66 -8.18 14.82 -9.38
N ALA A 67 -9.52 14.77 -9.34
CA ALA A 67 -10.30 14.65 -8.11
C ALA A 67 -9.94 13.38 -7.32
N PHE A 68 -9.69 12.29 -8.02
CA PHE A 68 -9.17 11.06 -7.45
C PHE A 68 -7.88 11.28 -6.65
N PHE A 69 -6.90 11.99 -7.24
CA PHE A 69 -5.61 12.23 -6.58
C PHE A 69 -5.74 13.16 -5.38
N VAL A 70 -6.65 14.13 -5.43
CA VAL A 70 -6.94 15.01 -4.29
C VAL A 70 -7.50 14.18 -3.12
N GLY A 71 -8.48 13.32 -3.38
CA GLY A 71 -9.03 12.41 -2.37
C GLY A 71 -7.95 11.48 -1.80
N TYR A 72 -7.15 10.88 -2.68
CA TYR A 72 -6.06 10.00 -2.29
C TYR A 72 -5.01 10.70 -1.41
N ALA A 73 -4.59 11.91 -1.78
CA ALA A 73 -3.62 12.70 -1.02
C ALA A 73 -4.17 13.10 0.36
N LEU A 74 -5.43 13.51 0.44
CA LEU A 74 -6.07 13.84 1.72
C LEU A 74 -6.04 12.64 2.67
N THR A 75 -6.42 11.46 2.17
CA THR A 75 -6.41 10.25 2.99
C THR A 75 -5.01 9.86 3.44
N GLN A 76 -3.95 10.08 2.65
CA GLN A 76 -2.59 9.79 3.12
C GLN A 76 -2.19 10.66 4.32
N VAL A 77 -2.57 11.94 4.31
CA VAL A 77 -2.37 12.84 5.45
C VAL A 77 -3.15 12.33 6.67
N PHE A 78 -4.45 12.03 6.50
CA PHE A 78 -5.28 11.53 7.59
C PHE A 78 -4.86 10.15 8.10
N GLY A 79 -4.44 9.25 7.22
CA GLY A 79 -3.96 7.91 7.53
C GLY A 79 -2.68 7.95 8.37
N GLY A 80 -1.80 8.90 8.09
CA GLY A 80 -0.63 9.19 8.94
C GLY A 80 -1.04 9.68 10.33
N VAL A 81 -2.02 10.59 10.40
CA VAL A 81 -2.57 11.12 11.67
C VAL A 81 -3.21 10.01 12.51
N LEU A 82 -4.07 9.20 11.90
CA LEU A 82 -4.74 8.08 12.57
C LEU A 82 -3.76 7.00 13.04
N GLY A 83 -2.67 6.77 12.32
CA GLY A 83 -1.59 5.85 12.74
C GLY A 83 -0.82 6.31 13.99
N GLY A 84 -0.72 7.63 14.20
CA GLY A 84 -0.03 8.24 15.35
C GLY A 84 -0.76 8.11 16.70
N ARG A 85 -2.09 7.94 16.69
CA ARG A 85 -3.00 8.02 17.85
C ARG A 85 -2.65 7.17 19.07
N SER A 86 -2.03 6.00 18.91
CA SER A 86 -1.89 5.07 20.05
C SER A 86 -0.55 5.14 20.78
N SER A 87 0.38 6.04 20.44
CA SER A 87 1.69 6.08 21.11
C SER A 87 1.81 7.04 22.29
N SER A 88 0.92 8.03 22.44
CA SER A 88 1.08 9.10 23.45
C SER A 88 0.17 9.00 24.68
N SER A 89 -0.82 8.09 24.69
CA SER A 89 -1.87 8.07 25.74
C SER A 89 -1.55 7.21 26.98
N SER A 90 -0.34 6.66 27.15
CA SER A 90 -0.07 5.74 28.27
C SER A 90 1.22 6.02 29.03
N THR A 91 1.76 7.23 28.98
CA THR A 91 3.00 7.57 29.69
C THR A 91 2.91 8.89 30.45
N ASP A 92 1.72 9.29 30.89
CA ASP A 92 1.53 10.55 31.62
C ASP A 92 0.65 10.43 32.87
N ALA A 93 0.81 9.31 33.58
CA ALA A 93 0.25 9.13 34.92
C ALA A 93 1.25 8.38 35.82
N THR A 94 2.47 8.91 35.94
CA THR A 94 3.38 8.83 37.11
C THR A 94 4.81 9.18 36.69
N MET A 95 5.14 10.47 36.57
CA MET A 95 6.46 10.98 36.97
C MET A 95 6.32 12.42 37.43
N THR A 96 6.18 12.54 38.75
CA THR A 96 6.50 13.73 39.53
C THR A 96 7.89 14.26 39.16
N GLU A 97 7.96 15.59 39.09
CA GLU A 97 9.14 16.44 39.12
C GLU A 97 10.36 15.78 39.82
N GLU A 98 11.45 15.59 39.08
CA GLU A 98 12.76 16.10 39.46
C GLU A 98 13.54 16.46 38.20
N GLY A 99 13.91 17.72 38.09
CA GLY A 99 14.66 18.25 36.97
C GLY A 99 16.11 17.79 36.98
N SER A 100 16.63 17.45 35.80
CA SER A 100 18.04 17.65 35.49
C SER A 100 18.24 17.64 33.98
N CYS A 101 18.39 18.84 33.41
CA CYS A 101 18.98 19.02 32.09
C CYS A 101 20.44 18.56 32.15
N ASN A 102 20.79 17.54 31.37
CA ASN A 102 22.18 17.34 30.96
C ASN A 102 22.26 17.33 29.44
N SER A 103 22.68 18.47 28.91
CA SER A 103 23.18 18.62 27.55
C SER A 103 24.47 17.82 27.40
N ILE A 104 24.47 16.83 26.52
CA ILE A 104 25.71 16.16 26.09
C ILE A 104 26.37 17.07 25.06
N ALA A 105 27.30 17.89 25.54
CA ALA A 105 28.27 18.59 24.71
C ALA A 105 29.34 17.57 24.26
N ILE A 106 29.48 17.41 22.94
CA ILE A 106 30.56 16.65 22.32
C ILE A 106 31.82 17.53 22.39
N GLY A 107 32.65 17.28 23.41
CA GLY A 107 33.96 17.90 23.57
C GLY A 107 35.04 17.12 22.80
N SER A 108 35.68 17.81 21.85
CA SER A 108 36.93 17.40 21.20
C SER A 108 38.05 17.28 22.24
N GLY A 109 38.83 16.20 22.15
CA GLY A 109 39.81 15.82 23.16
C GLY A 109 41.06 16.70 23.25
N SER A 110 41.77 16.53 24.36
CA SER A 110 43.23 16.64 24.46
C SER A 110 43.72 15.99 25.76
N SER A 111 44.89 15.37 25.62
CA SER A 111 45.79 14.59 26.48
C SER A 111 45.84 14.72 28.01
N ASP A 112 46.33 13.61 28.57
CA ASP A 112 47.11 13.40 29.81
C ASP A 112 46.42 13.57 31.17
N ASN A 113 46.19 12.45 31.86
CA ASN A 113 46.94 12.14 33.08
C ASN A 113 46.63 10.77 33.67
N ASP A 114 47.70 10.13 34.13
CA ASP A 114 47.74 8.97 35.01
C ASP A 114 46.99 9.21 36.32
N TYR A 115 46.06 8.31 36.68
CA TYR A 115 45.79 8.02 38.10
C TYR A 115 45.17 6.61 38.26
N TYR A 116 45.93 5.73 38.91
CA TYR A 116 45.52 4.38 39.31
C TYR A 116 44.84 4.46 40.68
N GLY A 117 43.64 3.93 40.84
CA GLY A 117 43.07 3.77 42.19
C GLY A 117 41.63 3.29 42.23
N LYS A 118 41.48 1.98 42.50
CA LYS A 118 40.37 1.32 43.22
C LYS A 118 39.00 1.98 43.18
N ASP A 119 38.08 1.35 42.44
CA ASP A 119 36.68 1.06 42.84
C ASP A 119 35.95 0.45 41.64
N LYS A 120 36.22 -0.84 41.35
CA LYS A 120 35.72 -1.52 40.13
C LYS A 120 34.36 -2.20 40.31
N ASP A 121 33.83 -2.26 41.53
CA ASP A 121 32.70 -3.15 41.84
C ASP A 121 31.35 -2.40 41.95
N ALA A 122 31.36 -1.05 41.95
CA ALA A 122 30.14 -0.22 42.04
C ALA A 122 29.66 0.34 40.68
N GLU A 123 30.49 0.30 39.64
CA GLU A 123 30.14 0.80 38.30
C GLU A 123 29.42 -0.27 37.46
N GLU A 124 29.69 -1.55 37.71
CA GLU A 124 29.07 -2.67 36.99
C GLU A 124 27.57 -2.85 37.33
N THR A 125 27.17 -2.51 38.56
CA THR A 125 25.75 -2.54 38.98
C THR A 125 24.92 -1.38 38.41
N LYS A 126 25.54 -0.22 38.11
CA LYS A 126 24.87 0.90 37.43
C LYS A 126 24.65 0.61 35.93
N LEU A 127 25.61 -0.06 35.27
CA LEU A 127 25.49 -0.44 33.86
C LEU A 127 24.43 -1.54 33.63
N LEU A 128 24.24 -2.45 34.59
CA LEU A 128 23.18 -3.48 34.51
C LEU A 128 21.77 -2.88 34.67
N ASN A 129 21.59 -1.83 35.47
CA ASN A 129 20.27 -1.22 35.72
C ASN A 129 19.81 -0.24 34.61
N ILE A 130 20.75 0.32 33.84
CA ILE A 130 20.41 1.15 32.65
C ILE A 130 19.95 0.26 31.49
N ASN A 131 20.52 -0.95 31.35
CA ASN A 131 20.13 -1.90 30.31
C ASN A 131 18.74 -2.53 30.53
N SER A 132 18.34 -2.77 31.78
CA SER A 132 17.01 -3.33 32.11
C SER A 132 15.87 -2.35 31.79
N ASN A 133 16.03 -1.07 32.13
CA ASN A 133 15.00 -0.04 31.86
C ASN A 133 14.85 0.25 30.35
N THR A 134 15.94 0.14 29.58
CA THR A 134 15.89 0.30 28.12
C THR A 134 15.19 -0.89 27.44
N ALA A 135 15.37 -2.11 27.95
CA ALA A 135 14.71 -3.30 27.44
C ALA A 135 13.19 -3.30 27.70
N ILE A 136 12.75 -2.81 28.87
CA ILE A 136 11.32 -2.73 29.23
C ILE A 136 10.60 -1.67 28.37
N SER A 137 11.21 -0.51 28.13
CA SER A 137 10.62 0.53 27.28
C SER A 137 10.44 0.06 25.82
N SER A 138 11.36 -0.77 25.31
CA SER A 138 11.28 -1.33 23.95
C SER A 138 10.18 -2.39 23.77
N THR A 139 9.86 -3.16 24.81
CA THR A 139 8.83 -4.21 24.76
C THR A 139 7.42 -3.61 24.82
N THR A 140 7.21 -2.56 25.61
CA THR A 140 5.92 -1.84 25.66
C THR A 140 5.60 -1.14 24.33
N GLN A 141 6.60 -0.53 23.68
CA GLN A 141 6.41 0.08 22.35
C GLN A 141 6.04 -0.95 21.27
N GLN A 142 6.63 -2.16 21.31
CA GLN A 142 6.31 -3.22 20.35
C GLN A 142 4.88 -3.75 20.51
N GLN A 143 4.40 -3.95 21.75
CA GLN A 143 3.02 -4.37 21.98
C GLN A 143 2.00 -3.31 21.52
N GLN A 144 2.31 -2.03 21.69
CA GLN A 144 1.43 -0.94 21.25
C GLN A 144 1.41 -0.80 19.71
N GLN A 145 2.50 -1.13 19.03
CA GLN A 145 2.52 -1.26 17.57
C GLN A 145 1.72 -2.48 17.09
N GLN A 146 1.74 -3.61 17.81
CA GLN A 146 0.92 -4.79 17.46
C GLN A 146 -0.58 -4.52 17.58
N LYS A 147 -1.05 -3.89 18.67
CA LYS A 147 -2.47 -3.51 18.81
C LYS A 147 -2.94 -2.57 17.70
N ARG A 148 -2.06 -1.67 17.21
CA ARG A 148 -2.36 -0.82 16.05
C ARG A 148 -2.51 -1.62 14.77
N GLN A 149 -1.68 -2.65 14.58
CA GLN A 149 -1.72 -3.49 13.39
C GLN A 149 -3.02 -4.31 13.27
N GLU A 150 -3.67 -4.65 14.38
CA GLU A 150 -4.96 -5.35 14.38
C GLU A 150 -6.10 -4.49 13.81
N GLY A 151 -6.06 -3.17 14.02
CA GLY A 151 -7.07 -2.25 13.47
C GLY A 151 -7.10 -2.24 11.94
N TYR A 152 -5.93 -2.28 11.30
CA TYR A 152 -5.83 -2.23 9.83
C TYR A 152 -6.42 -3.45 9.13
N ARG A 153 -6.48 -4.62 9.80
CA ARG A 153 -7.09 -5.82 9.22
C ARG A 153 -8.57 -5.64 8.92
N ARG A 154 -9.27 -4.84 9.73
CA ARG A 154 -10.71 -4.56 9.56
C ARG A 154 -10.97 -3.47 8.52
N ILE A 155 -10.04 -2.55 8.35
CA ILE A 155 -10.20 -1.39 7.47
C ILE A 155 -10.03 -1.79 6.01
N LEU A 156 -9.11 -2.72 5.72
CA LEU A 156 -8.84 -3.19 4.36
C LEU A 156 -10.07 -3.74 3.60
N PRO A 157 -10.82 -4.73 4.12
CA PRO A 157 -11.99 -5.24 3.42
C PRO A 157 -13.10 -4.19 3.27
N LEU A 158 -13.28 -3.32 4.28
CA LEU A 158 -14.26 -2.24 4.23
C LEU A 158 -13.92 -1.27 3.09
N SER A 159 -12.66 -0.87 3.00
CA SER A 159 -12.15 -0.05 1.92
C SER A 159 -12.39 -0.71 0.57
N LEU A 160 -12.12 -2.02 0.44
CA LEU A 160 -12.25 -2.76 -0.82
C LEU A 160 -13.72 -2.89 -1.28
N VAL A 161 -14.65 -3.11 -0.34
CA VAL A 161 -16.08 -3.12 -0.62
C VAL A 161 -16.54 -1.74 -1.08
N LEU A 162 -16.15 -0.70 -0.35
CA LEU A 162 -16.56 0.67 -0.66
C LEU A 162 -15.99 1.12 -2.00
N THR A 163 -14.72 0.80 -2.31
CA THR A 163 -14.15 1.09 -3.64
C THR A 163 -14.89 0.34 -4.74
N GLY A 164 -15.20 -0.94 -4.53
CA GLY A 164 -16.00 -1.73 -5.47
C GLY A 164 -17.38 -1.12 -5.74
N ILE A 165 -18.07 -0.65 -4.70
CA ILE A 165 -19.37 0.03 -4.82
C ILE A 165 -19.21 1.34 -5.62
N THR A 166 -18.25 2.20 -5.28
CA THR A 166 -18.01 3.45 -6.03
C THR A 166 -17.67 3.16 -7.50
N THR A 167 -16.88 2.13 -7.79
CA THR A 167 -16.57 1.73 -9.17
C THR A 167 -17.83 1.31 -9.93
N ILE A 168 -18.78 0.61 -9.30
CA ILE A 168 -20.08 0.28 -9.91
C ILE A 168 -20.96 1.53 -10.08
N LEU A 169 -20.88 2.49 -9.17
CA LEU A 169 -21.67 3.73 -9.24
C LEU A 169 -21.14 4.72 -10.29
N PHE A 170 -19.85 4.64 -10.65
CA PHE A 170 -19.21 5.61 -11.53
C PHE A 170 -19.95 5.84 -12.86
N PRO A 171 -20.40 4.81 -13.62
CA PRO A 171 -21.14 5.06 -14.85
C PRO A 171 -22.41 5.87 -14.66
N MET A 172 -23.19 5.57 -13.61
CA MET A 172 -24.40 6.33 -13.28
C MET A 172 -24.06 7.77 -12.87
N ALA A 173 -22.97 7.97 -12.13
CA ALA A 173 -22.49 9.30 -11.76
C ALA A 173 -22.02 10.09 -12.98
N ALA A 174 -21.32 9.46 -13.93
CA ALA A 174 -20.88 10.09 -15.16
C ALA A 174 -22.06 10.49 -16.07
N MET A 175 -23.05 9.61 -16.22
CA MET A 175 -24.28 9.93 -16.96
C MET A 175 -25.10 11.06 -16.31
N ALA A 176 -25.03 11.21 -14.98
CA ALA A 176 -25.66 12.32 -14.27
C ALA A 176 -24.92 13.66 -14.45
N GLY A 177 -23.67 13.64 -14.92
CA GLY A 177 -22.89 14.82 -15.27
C GLY A 177 -21.50 14.87 -14.61
N PRO A 178 -20.65 15.83 -15.04
CA PRO A 178 -19.24 15.87 -14.64
C PRO A 178 -19.05 16.11 -13.13
N ASN A 179 -19.93 16.89 -12.49
CA ASN A 179 -19.84 17.16 -11.05
C ASN A 179 -20.05 15.89 -10.20
N TRP A 180 -20.97 15.01 -10.61
CA TRP A 180 -21.22 13.74 -9.94
C TRP A 180 -20.07 12.77 -10.15
N ALA A 181 -19.49 12.73 -11.35
CA ALA A 181 -18.28 11.96 -11.63
C ALA A 181 -17.07 12.45 -10.81
N ILE A 182 -16.90 13.77 -10.65
CA ILE A 182 -15.84 14.35 -9.79
C ILE A 182 -16.02 13.89 -8.34
N LEU A 183 -17.26 13.93 -7.82
CA LEU A 183 -17.55 13.52 -6.44
C LEU A 183 -17.31 12.02 -6.23
N ASP A 184 -17.73 11.18 -7.17
CA ASP A 184 -17.48 9.75 -7.13
C ASP A 184 -15.98 9.45 -7.15
N ARG A 185 -15.22 10.08 -8.07
CA ARG A 185 -13.76 9.91 -8.15
C ARG A 185 -13.02 10.38 -6.92
N PHE A 186 -13.44 11.50 -6.35
CA PHE A 186 -12.91 11.99 -5.09
C PHE A 186 -13.14 10.97 -3.95
N SER A 187 -14.35 10.40 -3.89
CA SER A 187 -14.71 9.38 -2.90
C SER A 187 -13.90 8.10 -3.08
N LEU A 188 -13.76 7.62 -4.32
CA LEU A 188 -12.91 6.48 -4.66
C LEU A 188 -11.46 6.73 -4.22
N GLY A 189 -10.92 7.93 -4.48
CA GLY A 189 -9.59 8.34 -4.03
C GLY A 189 -9.44 8.32 -2.51
N LEU A 190 -10.44 8.82 -1.78
CA LEU A 190 -10.44 8.80 -0.32
C LEU A 190 -10.39 7.38 0.23
N LEU A 191 -11.19 6.47 -0.33
CA LEU A 191 -11.27 5.08 0.10
C LEU A 191 -9.97 4.34 -0.22
N GLU A 192 -9.50 4.44 -1.47
CA GLU A 192 -8.29 3.79 -1.94
C GLU A 192 -7.02 4.29 -1.22
N GLY A 193 -7.02 5.55 -0.77
CA GLY A 193 -5.93 6.11 0.04
C GLY A 193 -5.61 5.32 1.31
N VAL A 194 -6.60 4.59 1.86
CA VAL A 194 -6.42 3.76 3.06
C VAL A 194 -5.94 2.35 2.73
N LEU A 195 -6.22 1.86 1.52
CA LEU A 195 -6.04 0.47 1.12
C LEU A 195 -4.57 0.03 1.17
N LEU A 196 -3.67 0.78 0.52
CA LEU A 196 -2.24 0.42 0.46
C LEU A 196 -1.55 0.47 1.83
N PRO A 197 -1.71 1.54 2.65
CA PRO A 197 -1.18 1.54 4.01
C PRO A 197 -1.71 0.38 4.85
N ALA A 198 -3.00 0.05 4.75
CA ALA A 198 -3.60 -1.06 5.49
C ALA A 198 -3.05 -2.43 5.04
N ALA A 199 -2.88 -2.63 3.72
CA ALA A 199 -2.28 -3.82 3.14
C ALA A 199 -0.85 -4.04 3.66
N MET A 200 -0.02 -2.99 3.61
CA MET A 200 1.37 -3.03 4.07
C MET A 200 1.49 -3.23 5.58
N ALA A 201 0.61 -2.58 6.36
CA ALA A 201 0.55 -2.77 7.80
C ALA A 201 0.20 -4.23 8.16
N GLY A 202 -0.77 -4.82 7.45
CA GLY A 202 -1.15 -6.22 7.62
C GLY A 202 -0.02 -7.19 7.28
N VAL A 203 0.71 -6.95 6.18
CA VAL A 203 1.88 -7.76 5.79
C VAL A 203 3.00 -7.67 6.83
N SER A 204 3.29 -6.47 7.35
CA SER A 204 4.29 -6.30 8.41
C SER A 204 3.90 -7.04 9.70
N SER A 205 2.61 -7.07 10.02
CA SER A 205 2.10 -7.76 11.22
C SER A 205 2.26 -9.28 11.14
N THR A 206 1.88 -9.88 10.00
CA THR A 206 1.90 -11.34 9.80
C THR A 206 3.33 -11.88 9.72
N THR A 207 4.23 -11.13 9.08
CA THR A 207 5.65 -11.49 9.01
C THR A 207 6.35 -11.41 10.38
N THR A 208 6.00 -10.42 11.21
CA THR A 208 6.60 -10.27 12.55
C THR A 208 6.17 -11.42 13.47
N THR A 209 4.88 -11.76 13.52
CA THR A 209 4.36 -12.86 14.36
C THR A 209 4.94 -14.22 13.98
N ALA A 210 5.18 -14.49 12.70
CA ALA A 210 5.76 -15.77 12.30
C ALA A 210 7.20 -15.96 12.81
N THR A 211 7.96 -14.86 12.96
CA THR A 211 9.35 -14.95 13.44
C THR A 211 9.48 -15.14 14.95
N SER A 212 8.45 -14.86 15.74
CA SER A 212 8.48 -15.09 17.20
C SER A 212 8.28 -16.56 17.56
N PHE A 213 7.45 -17.30 16.80
CA PHE A 213 7.20 -18.74 17.06
C PHE A 213 8.40 -19.63 16.76
N SER A 214 9.28 -19.25 15.82
CA SER A 214 10.46 -20.05 15.47
C SER A 214 11.59 -19.96 16.50
N SER A 215 11.57 -19.00 17.44
CA SER A 215 12.66 -18.81 18.41
C SER A 215 12.47 -19.56 19.74
N THR A 216 11.29 -20.12 20.01
CA THR A 216 10.99 -20.79 21.28
C THR A 216 11.40 -22.26 21.33
N ASP A 217 11.58 -22.94 20.20
CA ASP A 217 11.92 -24.37 20.18
C ASP A 217 13.42 -24.67 20.30
N GLY A 218 14.26 -23.64 20.49
CA GLY A 218 15.71 -23.77 20.65
C GLY A 218 16.24 -23.59 22.07
N ILE A 219 15.37 -23.30 23.06
CA ILE A 219 15.80 -23.25 24.47
C ILE A 219 15.70 -24.68 25.03
N ILE A 220 16.64 -25.53 24.60
CA ILE A 220 17.02 -26.66 25.41
C ILE A 220 17.72 -26.05 26.63
N VAL A 221 17.09 -26.18 27.79
CA VAL A 221 17.69 -25.91 29.10
C VAL A 221 18.93 -26.78 29.18
N ALA A 222 20.10 -26.20 28.90
CA ALA A 222 21.38 -26.82 29.13
C ALA A 222 21.59 -26.88 30.64
N SER A 223 21.19 -27.99 31.24
CA SER A 223 21.57 -28.40 32.58
C SER A 223 23.10 -28.41 32.66
N ASP A 224 23.63 -27.79 33.71
CA ASP A 224 25.04 -27.57 34.05
C ASP A 224 26.00 -28.63 33.52
N THR A 225 27.10 -28.21 32.88
CA THR A 225 28.49 -28.62 33.19
C THR A 225 29.46 -27.87 32.26
N THR A 226 30.32 -27.05 32.87
CA THR A 226 31.70 -26.69 32.51
C THR A 226 32.16 -26.87 31.05
N THR A 227 32.58 -25.78 30.36
CA THR A 227 33.92 -25.61 29.75
C THR A 227 33.98 -24.37 28.84
N THR A 228 34.99 -23.55 29.09
CA THR A 228 35.31 -22.23 28.56
C THR A 228 35.89 -22.26 27.14
N THR A 229 35.10 -22.46 26.07
CA THR A 229 35.59 -22.23 24.68
C THR A 229 34.52 -21.92 23.61
N THR A 230 33.32 -21.43 23.98
CA THR A 230 32.14 -21.41 23.08
C THR A 230 31.53 -20.01 22.87
N THR A 231 32.34 -18.96 22.77
CA THR A 231 31.79 -17.58 22.63
C THR A 231 31.72 -17.10 21.18
N THR A 232 32.51 -17.68 20.27
CA THR A 232 32.63 -17.20 18.87
C THR A 232 31.59 -17.80 17.91
N ILE A 233 31.09 -19.01 18.20
CA ILE A 233 30.10 -19.71 17.34
C ILE A 233 28.70 -19.11 17.53
N ALA A 234 28.32 -18.76 18.77
CA ALA A 234 27.03 -18.14 19.07
C ALA A 234 26.85 -16.76 18.39
N THR A 235 27.95 -16.04 18.11
CA THR A 235 27.87 -14.74 17.42
C THR A 235 27.63 -14.88 15.91
N MET A 236 28.14 -15.95 15.27
CA MET A 236 27.92 -16.21 13.85
C MET A 236 26.49 -16.69 13.56
N GLU A 237 25.93 -17.55 14.43
CA GLU A 237 24.57 -18.05 14.27
C GLU A 237 23.52 -16.92 14.38
N ARG A 238 23.77 -15.95 15.29
CA ARG A 238 22.90 -14.77 15.45
C ARG A 238 22.88 -13.86 14.22
N LYS A 239 24.00 -13.70 13.51
CA LYS A 239 24.06 -12.87 12.28
C LYS A 239 23.29 -13.51 11.12
N ASN A 240 23.31 -14.84 10.99
CA ASN A 240 22.56 -15.54 9.94
C ASN A 240 21.04 -15.46 10.18
N SER A 241 20.59 -15.57 11.43
CA SER A 241 19.17 -15.42 11.80
C SER A 241 18.63 -14.01 11.49
N ILE A 242 19.42 -12.95 11.74
CA ILE A 242 19.00 -11.57 11.46
C ILE A 242 18.90 -11.31 9.94
N LYS A 243 19.77 -11.92 9.13
CA LYS A 243 19.74 -11.76 7.67
C LYS A 243 18.46 -12.32 7.07
N GLY A 244 18.07 -13.55 7.43
CA GLY A 244 16.86 -14.18 6.91
C GLY A 244 15.55 -13.44 7.25
N LYS A 245 15.48 -12.72 8.39
CA LYS A 245 14.29 -11.94 8.77
C LYS A 245 14.06 -10.72 7.86
N LYS A 246 15.12 -10.10 7.34
CA LYS A 246 15.00 -8.95 6.43
C LYS A 246 14.45 -9.38 5.07
N ASP A 247 14.88 -10.55 4.61
CA ASP A 247 14.50 -11.09 3.30
C ASP A 247 13.00 -11.44 3.24
N ILE A 248 12.43 -11.98 4.34
CA ILE A 248 10.99 -12.30 4.46
C ILE A 248 10.12 -11.05 4.29
N LYS A 249 10.46 -9.94 4.97
CA LYS A 249 9.67 -8.71 4.89
C LYS A 249 9.74 -8.09 3.50
N ALA A 250 10.92 -8.07 2.90
CA ALA A 250 11.13 -7.59 1.54
C ALA A 250 10.29 -8.40 0.54
N THR A 251 10.34 -9.73 0.63
CA THR A 251 9.58 -10.63 -0.25
C THR A 251 8.07 -10.38 -0.13
N ALA A 252 7.55 -10.27 1.09
CA ALA A 252 6.12 -10.05 1.30
C ALA A 252 5.67 -8.68 0.75
N SER A 253 6.48 -7.63 0.90
CA SER A 253 6.20 -6.32 0.27
C SER A 253 6.27 -6.37 -1.26
N ALA A 254 7.22 -7.12 -1.82
CA ALA A 254 7.36 -7.29 -3.26
C ALA A 254 6.12 -7.94 -3.88
N ILE A 255 5.51 -8.91 -3.19
CA ILE A 255 4.25 -9.55 -3.63
C ILE A 255 3.12 -8.52 -3.74
N VAL A 256 2.99 -7.60 -2.78
CA VAL A 256 1.96 -6.54 -2.82
C VAL A 256 2.20 -5.57 -3.97
N ILE A 257 3.46 -5.19 -4.19
CA ILE A 257 3.86 -4.31 -5.30
C ILE A 257 3.60 -4.99 -6.66
N ALA A 258 3.90 -6.29 -6.78
CA ALA A 258 3.59 -7.08 -7.97
C ALA A 258 2.09 -7.08 -8.28
N GLY A 259 1.25 -7.11 -7.24
CA GLY A 259 -0.20 -6.96 -7.37
C GLY A 259 -0.61 -5.66 -8.07
N CYS A 260 -0.02 -4.53 -7.70
CA CYS A 260 -0.30 -3.23 -8.32
C CYS A 260 -0.04 -3.24 -9.84
N TYR A 261 1.06 -3.87 -10.25
CA TYR A 261 1.40 -4.01 -11.67
C TYR A 261 0.47 -4.99 -12.40
N LEU A 262 0.15 -6.11 -11.77
CA LEU A 262 -0.82 -7.08 -12.31
C LEU A 262 -2.19 -6.44 -12.52
N GLY A 263 -2.63 -5.59 -11.58
CA GLY A 263 -3.84 -4.80 -11.69
C GLY A 263 -3.87 -3.87 -12.90
N SER A 264 -2.76 -3.19 -13.14
CA SER A 264 -2.62 -2.31 -14.31
C SER A 264 -2.71 -3.12 -15.61
N ALA A 265 -2.03 -4.27 -15.69
CA ALA A 265 -2.11 -5.17 -16.83
C ALA A 265 -3.54 -5.72 -17.03
N TRP A 266 -4.22 -6.06 -15.94
CA TRP A 266 -5.61 -6.53 -15.97
C TRP A 266 -6.56 -5.48 -16.54
N ALA A 267 -6.41 -4.19 -16.19
CA ALA A 267 -7.25 -3.13 -16.77
C ALA A 267 -7.16 -3.06 -18.30
N TYR A 268 -5.94 -3.13 -18.85
CA TYR A 268 -5.76 -3.13 -20.30
C TYR A 268 -6.28 -4.42 -20.94
N LEU A 269 -6.10 -5.57 -20.28
CA LEU A 269 -6.58 -6.85 -20.79
C LEU A 269 -8.12 -6.89 -20.81
N SER A 270 -8.78 -6.46 -19.74
CA SER A 270 -10.24 -6.44 -19.66
C SER A 270 -10.84 -5.44 -20.64
N ALA A 271 -10.23 -4.26 -20.80
CA ALA A 271 -10.62 -3.33 -21.85
C ALA A 271 -10.43 -3.93 -23.25
N TRP A 272 -9.29 -4.55 -23.53
CA TRP A 272 -9.04 -5.18 -24.83
C TRP A 272 -10.08 -6.25 -25.16
N ILE A 273 -10.45 -7.09 -24.20
CA ILE A 273 -11.51 -8.09 -24.37
C ILE A 273 -12.84 -7.39 -24.69
N ILE A 274 -13.26 -6.42 -23.88
CA ILE A 274 -14.56 -5.76 -24.01
C ILE A 274 -14.67 -4.97 -25.31
N PHE A 275 -13.62 -4.25 -25.70
CA PHE A 275 -13.60 -3.45 -26.92
C PHE A 275 -13.36 -4.28 -28.18
N SER A 276 -13.06 -5.59 -28.07
CA SER A 276 -12.89 -6.44 -29.24
C SER A 276 -14.18 -6.56 -30.06
N GLU A 277 -14.04 -6.63 -31.39
CA GLU A 277 -15.18 -6.77 -32.32
C GLU A 277 -16.05 -7.98 -31.97
N THR A 278 -15.41 -9.10 -31.69
CA THR A 278 -16.08 -10.35 -31.29
C THR A 278 -16.94 -10.15 -30.06
N SER A 279 -16.40 -9.46 -29.04
CA SER A 279 -17.16 -9.16 -27.82
C SER A 279 -18.29 -8.18 -28.07
N GLN A 280 -18.10 -7.16 -28.89
CA GLN A 280 -19.17 -6.22 -29.24
C GLN A 280 -20.31 -6.90 -30.00
N VAL A 281 -20.01 -7.80 -30.95
CA VAL A 281 -21.02 -8.59 -31.66
C VAL A 281 -21.80 -9.48 -30.69
N HIS A 282 -21.12 -10.14 -29.76
CA HIS A 282 -21.80 -10.95 -28.74
C HIS A 282 -22.64 -10.12 -27.77
N LEU A 283 -22.16 -8.96 -27.35
CA LEU A 283 -22.91 -8.04 -26.49
C LEU A 283 -24.15 -7.49 -27.20
N ALA A 284 -24.07 -7.21 -28.50
CA ALA A 284 -25.21 -6.85 -29.33
C ALA A 284 -26.21 -8.01 -29.44
N GLN A 285 -25.75 -9.24 -29.65
CA GLN A 285 -26.61 -10.43 -29.69
C GLN A 285 -27.33 -10.68 -28.36
N TRP A 286 -26.70 -10.35 -27.24
CA TRP A 286 -27.31 -10.46 -25.91
C TRP A 286 -28.26 -9.31 -25.57
N GLY A 287 -28.41 -8.32 -26.47
CA GLY A 287 -29.29 -7.17 -26.25
C GLY A 287 -28.74 -6.15 -25.25
N PHE A 288 -27.45 -6.23 -24.89
CA PHE A 288 -26.81 -5.20 -24.06
C PHE A 288 -26.54 -3.92 -24.84
N LEU A 289 -26.29 -4.04 -26.15
CA LEU A 289 -26.16 -2.90 -27.04
C LEU A 289 -27.48 -2.73 -27.78
N GLN A 290 -28.25 -1.71 -27.39
CA GLN A 290 -29.50 -1.39 -28.06
C GLN A 290 -29.20 -0.82 -29.45
N GLN A 291 -29.66 -1.54 -30.47
CA GLN A 291 -29.26 -1.34 -31.87
C GLN A 291 -29.73 -0.02 -32.49
N ASP A 292 -30.66 0.71 -31.85
CA ASP A 292 -31.31 1.90 -32.41
C ASP A 292 -30.65 3.23 -32.04
N SER A 293 -29.64 3.24 -31.16
CA SER A 293 -28.88 4.44 -30.83
C SER A 293 -27.47 4.31 -31.38
N ASP A 294 -27.06 5.24 -32.25
CA ASP A 294 -25.77 5.32 -32.96
C ASP A 294 -24.50 5.33 -32.05
N SER A 295 -24.64 5.11 -30.75
CA SER A 295 -23.56 5.14 -29.76
C SER A 295 -23.90 4.26 -28.56
N ALA A 296 -24.02 2.95 -28.78
CA ALA A 296 -24.15 2.01 -27.68
C ALA A 296 -22.85 1.97 -26.86
N SER A 297 -22.91 2.54 -25.66
CA SER A 297 -21.78 2.74 -24.76
C SER A 297 -21.29 1.43 -24.14
N VAL A 298 -20.12 0.95 -24.54
CA VAL A 298 -19.55 -0.29 -23.96
C VAL A 298 -18.75 0.00 -22.68
N TRP A 299 -18.30 1.25 -22.49
CA TRP A 299 -17.44 1.64 -21.36
C TRP A 299 -18.04 1.40 -19.97
N PRO A 300 -19.37 1.50 -19.71
CA PRO A 300 -19.93 1.20 -18.39
C PRO A 300 -19.67 -0.24 -17.94
N LEU A 301 -19.64 -1.18 -18.89
CA LEU A 301 -19.43 -2.60 -18.62
C LEU A 301 -18.06 -2.86 -17.98
N LEU A 302 -17.04 -2.10 -18.39
CA LEU A 302 -15.69 -2.20 -17.84
C LEU A 302 -15.68 -1.86 -16.33
N PHE A 303 -16.44 -0.83 -15.94
CA PHE A 303 -16.61 -0.46 -14.52
C PHE A 303 -17.40 -1.51 -13.74
N TYR A 304 -18.50 -2.02 -14.31
CA TYR A 304 -19.29 -3.06 -13.64
C TYR A 304 -18.50 -4.34 -13.42
N ILE A 305 -17.73 -4.80 -14.42
CA ILE A 305 -16.90 -6.00 -14.29
C ILE A 305 -15.86 -5.85 -13.18
N ASN A 306 -15.13 -4.73 -13.15
CA ASN A 306 -14.10 -4.53 -12.13
C ASN A 306 -14.69 -4.30 -10.73
N GLY A 307 -15.80 -3.57 -10.63
CA GLY A 307 -16.51 -3.38 -9.38
C GLY A 307 -17.06 -4.70 -8.80
N ILE A 308 -17.69 -5.53 -9.63
CA ILE A 308 -18.16 -6.88 -9.22
C ILE A 308 -16.98 -7.77 -8.84
N LEU A 309 -15.89 -7.72 -9.60
CA LEU A 309 -14.67 -8.48 -9.30
C LEU A 309 -14.06 -8.06 -7.95
N SER A 310 -14.07 -6.77 -7.62
CA SER A 310 -13.65 -6.26 -6.31
C SER A 310 -14.50 -6.83 -5.16
N LEU A 311 -15.82 -6.83 -5.32
CA LEU A 311 -16.74 -7.43 -4.34
C LEU A 311 -16.51 -8.93 -4.21
N PHE A 312 -16.30 -9.63 -5.33
CA PHE A 312 -16.01 -11.06 -5.34
C PHE A 312 -14.70 -11.39 -4.62
N ILE A 313 -13.62 -10.64 -4.88
CA ILE A 313 -12.33 -10.77 -4.18
C ILE A 313 -12.52 -10.55 -2.68
N THR A 314 -13.33 -9.55 -2.29
CA THR A 314 -13.62 -9.31 -0.87
C THR A 314 -14.31 -10.51 -0.23
N VAL A 315 -15.28 -11.12 -0.92
CA VAL A 315 -15.96 -12.34 -0.43
C VAL A 315 -15.00 -13.53 -0.36
N MET A 316 -14.16 -13.72 -1.39
CA MET A 316 -13.17 -14.81 -1.44
C MET A 316 -12.16 -14.73 -0.30
N PHE A 317 -11.68 -13.54 0.04
CA PHE A 317 -10.71 -13.32 1.12
C PHE A 317 -11.35 -12.93 2.46
N SER A 318 -12.67 -13.07 2.58
CA SER A 318 -13.41 -12.70 3.79
C SER A 318 -12.92 -13.43 5.05
N SER A 319 -12.44 -14.67 4.90
CA SER A 319 -11.87 -15.47 5.98
C SER A 319 -10.52 -14.93 6.46
N GLU A 320 -9.73 -14.36 5.56
CA GLU A 320 -8.43 -13.78 5.92
C GLU A 320 -8.66 -12.43 6.60
N PHE A 321 -9.59 -11.62 6.10
CA PHE A 321 -9.88 -10.27 6.61
C PHE A 321 -10.57 -10.20 7.98
N ASP A 322 -10.84 -11.35 8.61
CA ASP A 322 -11.50 -11.45 9.93
C ASP A 322 -12.79 -10.61 10.03
N LEU A 323 -13.62 -10.67 8.98
CA LEU A 323 -14.93 -9.99 8.96
C LEU A 323 -15.89 -10.54 10.03
N SER A 324 -15.64 -11.76 10.52
CA SER A 324 -16.45 -12.43 11.54
C SER A 324 -16.45 -11.70 12.89
N GLY A 325 -15.33 -11.07 13.26
CA GLY A 325 -15.19 -10.34 14.53
C GLY A 325 -16.11 -9.12 14.63
N TRP A 326 -16.62 -8.61 13.51
CA TRP A 326 -17.59 -7.51 13.51
C TRP A 326 -18.93 -7.92 14.13
N ARG A 327 -19.39 -9.14 13.83
CA ARG A 327 -20.75 -9.58 14.18
C ARG A 327 -20.94 -9.85 15.68
N ASN A 328 -19.89 -10.25 16.39
CA ASN A 328 -20.00 -10.67 17.80
C ASN A 328 -19.82 -9.55 18.83
N ASN A 329 -19.31 -8.37 18.45
CA ASN A 329 -19.03 -7.32 19.44
C ASN A 329 -20.26 -6.44 19.78
N GLY A 330 -21.38 -6.61 19.06
CA GLY A 330 -22.60 -5.82 19.25
C GLY A 330 -23.62 -6.40 20.24
N SER A 331 -23.50 -7.67 20.65
CA SER A 331 -24.58 -8.34 21.38
C SER A 331 -24.41 -8.43 22.90
N ASN A 332 -23.25 -8.07 23.47
CA ASN A 332 -22.96 -8.29 24.90
C ASN A 332 -22.80 -7.04 25.77
N SER A 333 -23.03 -5.82 25.24
CA SER A 333 -22.94 -4.58 26.02
C SER A 333 -24.25 -4.16 26.70
N SER A 334 -25.23 -5.05 26.84
CA SER A 334 -26.56 -4.76 27.40
C SER A 334 -26.73 -5.13 28.89
N SER A 335 -25.66 -5.22 29.68
CA SER A 335 -25.78 -5.52 31.12
C SER A 335 -24.81 -4.71 31.98
N SER A 336 -25.15 -3.43 32.19
CA SER A 336 -25.02 -2.71 33.48
C SER A 336 -25.34 -1.24 33.23
N ARG A 337 -26.65 -0.93 33.26
CA ARG A 337 -27.17 0.44 33.18
C ARG A 337 -27.83 0.74 34.51
N ASN A 338 -27.06 1.34 35.40
CA ASN A 338 -27.52 2.20 36.48
C ASN A 338 -26.34 3.10 36.83
N ASP A 339 -26.20 4.21 36.11
CA ASP A 339 -25.78 5.49 36.70
C ASP A 339 -25.80 6.64 35.67
N THR A 340 -26.86 7.44 35.80
CA THR A 340 -26.82 8.90 35.99
C THR A 340 -26.00 9.78 35.01
N LYS A 341 -26.69 10.21 33.95
CA LYS A 341 -26.87 11.63 33.55
C LYS A 341 -25.61 12.55 33.57
N LYS A 342 -24.74 12.42 32.57
CA LYS A 342 -23.75 13.45 32.18
C LYS A 342 -23.44 13.30 30.68
N ASN A 343 -24.19 13.97 29.79
CA ASN A 343 -24.17 13.68 28.34
C ASN A 343 -23.73 14.82 27.41
N ASP A 344 -23.19 15.93 27.91
CA ASP A 344 -22.76 17.05 27.04
C ASP A 344 -21.23 17.23 26.95
N GLU A 345 -20.41 16.34 27.54
CA GLU A 345 -18.95 16.53 27.65
C GLU A 345 -18.11 15.65 26.70
N SER A 346 -18.72 14.69 25.99
CA SER A 346 -17.97 13.66 25.24
C SER A 346 -17.55 14.07 23.81
N THR A 347 -18.23 15.03 23.18
CA THR A 347 -17.90 15.50 21.82
C THR A 347 -16.66 16.40 21.79
N ASP A 348 -16.45 17.19 22.84
CA ASP A 348 -15.31 18.10 22.92
C ASP A 348 -13.98 17.35 23.13
N ILE A 349 -14.01 16.21 23.83
CA ILE A 349 -12.83 15.38 24.09
C ILE A 349 -12.29 14.75 22.78
N LEU A 350 -13.18 14.32 21.89
CA LEU A 350 -12.80 13.72 20.60
C LEU A 350 -12.17 14.74 19.65
N SER A 351 -12.71 15.96 19.62
CA SER A 351 -12.18 17.07 18.80
C SER A 351 -10.81 17.55 19.32
N SER A 352 -10.67 17.73 20.63
CA SER A 352 -9.42 18.18 21.25
C SER A 352 -8.29 17.17 21.04
N SER A 353 -8.57 15.87 21.23
CA SER A 353 -7.59 14.82 20.97
C SER A 353 -7.12 14.83 19.51
N ALA A 354 -8.05 14.88 18.55
CA ALA A 354 -7.72 14.92 17.12
C ALA A 354 -6.79 16.09 16.75
N MET A 355 -7.00 17.26 17.34
CA MET A 355 -6.19 18.44 17.06
C MET A 355 -4.75 18.31 17.59
N VAL A 356 -4.57 17.72 18.77
CA VAL A 356 -3.23 17.45 19.35
C VAL A 356 -2.46 16.49 18.45
N ILE A 357 -3.09 15.40 18.02
CA ILE A 357 -2.45 14.40 17.15
C ILE A 357 -2.09 15.02 15.79
N MET A 358 -2.96 15.86 15.25
CA MET A 358 -2.69 16.55 13.99
C MET A 358 -1.46 17.44 14.11
N LYS A 359 -1.25 18.12 15.25
CA LYS A 359 -0.04 18.91 15.50
C LYS A 359 1.22 18.04 15.53
N ASP A 360 1.19 16.90 16.19
CA ASP A 360 2.34 15.98 16.23
C ASP A 360 2.70 15.45 14.84
N VAL A 361 1.69 15.07 14.06
CA VAL A 361 1.91 14.56 12.70
C VAL A 361 2.41 15.64 11.77
N ILE A 362 1.89 16.87 11.87
CA ILE A 362 2.44 18.02 11.14
C ILE A 362 3.89 18.26 11.55
N THR A 363 4.23 18.11 12.83
CA THR A 363 5.59 18.29 13.33
C THR A 363 6.54 17.23 12.78
N ILE A 364 6.15 15.95 12.84
CA ILE A 364 6.93 14.83 12.27
C ILE A 364 7.06 14.97 10.75
N ALA A 365 5.98 15.35 10.06
CA ALA A 365 5.99 15.58 8.62
C ALA A 365 6.94 16.74 8.27
N LYS A 366 6.90 17.84 9.05
CA LYS A 366 7.80 18.97 8.90
C LYS A 366 9.26 18.56 9.14
N GLU A 367 9.53 17.75 10.17
CA GLU A 367 10.88 17.25 10.45
C GLU A 367 11.38 16.34 9.32
N THR A 368 10.53 15.42 8.86
CA THR A 368 10.81 14.52 7.73
C THR A 368 11.10 15.31 6.45
N LEU A 369 10.28 16.30 6.12
CA LEU A 369 10.48 17.20 4.97
C LEU A 369 11.64 18.17 5.16
N SER A 370 12.04 18.48 6.39
CA SER A 370 13.24 19.26 6.69
C SER A 370 14.52 18.44 6.52
N SER A 371 14.43 17.11 6.62
CA SER A 371 15.56 16.22 6.42
C SER A 371 15.96 16.12 4.93
N LYS A 372 17.26 16.07 4.65
CA LYS A 372 17.77 15.94 3.27
C LYS A 372 17.34 14.62 2.62
N SER A 373 17.32 13.53 3.39
CA SER A 373 16.86 12.21 2.95
C SER A 373 15.35 12.20 2.66
N GLY A 374 14.53 12.78 3.53
CA GLY A 374 13.07 12.86 3.31
C GLY A 374 12.71 13.63 2.05
N ARG A 375 13.35 14.78 1.79
CA ARG A 375 13.16 15.50 0.51
C ARG A 375 13.57 14.69 -0.71
N ALA A 376 14.70 13.98 -0.63
CA ALA A 376 15.16 13.14 -1.73
C ALA A 376 14.17 12.00 -2.04
N ILE A 377 13.63 11.36 -1.02
CA ILE A 377 12.61 10.30 -1.17
C ILE A 377 11.33 10.87 -1.79
N VAL A 378 10.84 12.00 -1.28
CA VAL A 378 9.62 12.64 -1.81
C VAL A 378 9.82 13.08 -3.27
N ALA A 379 10.97 13.69 -3.59
CA ALA A 379 11.28 14.10 -4.96
C ALA A 379 11.36 12.89 -5.91
N ALA A 380 11.98 11.79 -5.47
CA ALA A 380 12.05 10.56 -6.26
C ALA A 380 10.66 9.95 -6.50
N GLN A 381 9.81 9.91 -5.47
CA GLN A 381 8.44 9.39 -5.59
C GLN A 381 7.56 10.27 -6.49
N ILE A 382 7.66 11.59 -6.37
CA ILE A 382 6.95 12.53 -7.24
C ILE A 382 7.43 12.37 -8.69
N GLY A 383 8.74 12.29 -8.92
CA GLY A 383 9.31 12.09 -10.26
C GLY A 383 8.86 10.77 -10.89
N GLN A 384 8.93 9.67 -10.14
CA GLN A 384 8.47 8.36 -10.60
C GLN A 384 6.96 8.35 -10.87
N GLY A 385 6.16 8.91 -9.97
CA GLY A 385 4.71 8.99 -10.12
C GLY A 385 4.30 9.85 -11.31
N ALA A 386 4.92 11.01 -11.49
CA ALA A 386 4.65 11.92 -12.60
C ALA A 386 5.01 11.28 -13.95
N LEU A 387 6.14 10.57 -14.04
CA LEU A 387 6.55 9.87 -15.25
C LEU A 387 5.59 8.73 -15.61
N LEU A 388 5.26 7.87 -14.64
CA LEU A 388 4.31 6.77 -14.86
C LEU A 388 2.93 7.29 -15.26
N TYR A 389 2.45 8.33 -14.60
CA TYR A 389 1.14 8.90 -14.90
C TYR A 389 1.12 9.62 -16.25
N SER A 390 2.21 10.31 -16.63
CA SER A 390 2.32 10.93 -17.94
C SER A 390 2.23 9.89 -19.05
N ILE A 391 2.93 8.77 -18.90
CA ILE A 391 2.88 7.65 -19.87
C ILE A 391 1.48 7.03 -19.91
N ALA A 392 0.84 6.81 -18.76
CA ALA A 392 -0.46 6.17 -18.69
C ALA A 392 -1.61 7.06 -19.20
N SER A 393 -1.59 8.36 -18.88
CA SER A 393 -2.65 9.31 -19.24
C SER A 393 -2.50 9.80 -20.69
N TRP A 394 -1.28 10.12 -21.12
CA TRP A 394 -1.05 10.70 -22.45
C TRP A 394 -0.70 9.66 -23.51
N GLY A 395 -0.30 8.45 -23.10
CA GLY A 395 0.08 7.38 -24.02
C GLY A 395 -0.99 7.12 -25.09
N PRO A 396 -2.24 6.81 -24.71
CA PRO A 396 -3.31 6.55 -25.68
C PRO A 396 -3.58 7.73 -26.62
N LEU A 397 -3.73 8.94 -26.08
CA LEU A 397 -4.02 10.16 -26.87
C LEU A 397 -2.88 10.52 -27.84
N TYR A 398 -1.63 10.39 -27.40
CA TYR A 398 -0.45 10.65 -28.24
C TYR A 398 -0.41 9.69 -29.44
N LEU A 399 -0.71 8.42 -29.17
CA LEU A 399 -0.69 7.35 -30.14
C LEU A 399 -1.83 7.45 -31.17
N GLU A 400 -3.01 7.91 -30.74
CA GLU A 400 -4.14 8.23 -31.62
C GLU A 400 -3.80 9.36 -32.59
N ARG A 401 -3.26 10.48 -32.08
CA ARG A 401 -2.85 11.61 -32.92
C ARG A 401 -1.77 11.25 -33.96
N ILE A 402 -0.86 10.35 -33.63
CA ILE A 402 0.17 9.89 -34.60
C ILE A 402 -0.44 8.98 -35.67
N ALA A 403 -1.43 8.16 -35.30
CA ALA A 403 -2.10 7.29 -36.25
C ALA A 403 -2.84 8.11 -37.32
N ASP A 404 -3.52 9.19 -36.93
CA ASP A 404 -4.25 10.10 -37.86
C ASP A 404 -3.33 10.78 -38.87
N VAL A 405 -2.13 11.17 -38.45
CA VAL A 405 -1.13 11.75 -39.35
C VAL A 405 -0.68 10.73 -40.40
N SER A 406 -0.57 9.46 -40.01
CA SER A 406 -0.10 8.38 -40.88
C SER A 406 -1.14 8.02 -41.96
N THR A 407 -2.42 8.02 -41.61
CA THR A 407 -3.54 7.78 -42.55
C THR A 407 -3.75 8.93 -43.52
N THR A 408 -3.50 10.18 -43.09
CA THR A 408 -3.62 11.35 -43.97
C THR A 408 -2.58 11.34 -45.11
N THR A 409 -1.43 10.72 -44.89
CA THR A 409 -0.42 10.49 -45.96
C THR A 409 -0.71 9.29 -46.87
N ALA A 410 -1.71 8.47 -46.55
CA ALA A 410 -2.03 7.23 -47.27
C ALA A 410 -3.28 7.32 -48.16
N THR A 411 -3.62 8.52 -48.66
CA THR A 411 -4.63 8.64 -49.72
C THR A 411 -4.14 8.01 -51.02
N ALA A 412 -4.68 6.84 -51.37
CA ALA A 412 -5.36 6.59 -52.67
C ALA A 412 -5.48 5.10 -53.04
N VAL A 413 -5.90 4.18 -52.16
CA VAL A 413 -6.39 2.85 -52.62
C VAL A 413 -7.50 2.33 -51.68
N ASP A 414 -8.67 2.14 -52.27
CA ASP A 414 -9.85 1.36 -51.86
C ASP A 414 -10.56 1.62 -50.51
N THR A 415 -11.66 2.35 -50.65
CA THR A 415 -12.87 2.35 -49.82
C THR A 415 -13.56 0.99 -49.84
N THR A 416 -13.44 0.19 -48.77
CA THR A 416 -14.51 -0.66 -48.20
C THR A 416 -13.98 -1.47 -47.01
N SER A 417 -14.10 -0.93 -45.80
CA SER A 417 -14.37 -1.62 -44.52
C SER A 417 -13.90 -0.72 -43.36
N SER A 418 -14.63 0.36 -43.12
CA SER A 418 -14.41 1.24 -41.97
C SER A 418 -15.24 0.75 -40.80
N LEU A 419 -14.77 -0.26 -40.07
CA LEU A 419 -15.25 -0.52 -38.71
C LEU A 419 -14.16 -1.21 -37.90
N SER A 420 -14.00 -0.68 -36.69
CA SER A 420 -13.27 -1.22 -35.53
C SER A 420 -11.74 -1.33 -35.61
N PHE A 421 -11.08 -0.18 -35.64
CA PHE A 421 -9.75 -0.05 -35.05
C PHE A 421 -9.88 -0.11 -33.51
N VAL A 422 -9.84 -1.31 -32.94
CA VAL A 422 -9.21 -1.41 -31.62
C VAL A 422 -7.77 -0.98 -31.86
N SER A 423 -7.47 0.27 -31.48
CA SER A 423 -6.19 0.93 -31.72
C SER A 423 -5.06 -0.06 -31.43
N SER A 424 -4.35 -0.52 -32.47
CA SER A 424 -3.16 -1.39 -32.32
C SER A 424 -2.15 -0.78 -31.34
N THR A 425 -2.28 0.51 -31.14
CA THR A 425 -1.56 1.35 -30.20
C THR A 425 -1.96 1.17 -28.73
N ALA A 426 -3.20 0.84 -28.41
CA ALA A 426 -3.58 0.37 -27.06
C ALA A 426 -2.93 -0.98 -26.72
N VAL A 427 -2.88 -1.90 -27.69
CA VAL A 427 -2.20 -3.19 -27.56
C VAL A 427 -0.68 -2.98 -27.44
N ALA A 428 -0.08 -2.11 -28.27
CA ALA A 428 1.34 -1.80 -28.19
C ALA A 428 1.72 -1.09 -26.88
N ALA A 429 0.89 -0.16 -26.39
CA ALA A 429 1.09 0.48 -25.10
C ALA A 429 0.99 -0.52 -23.94
N SER A 430 0.04 -1.46 -23.99
CA SER A 430 -0.10 -2.52 -23.00
C SER A 430 1.08 -3.50 -23.02
N ILE A 431 1.58 -3.89 -24.20
CA ILE A 431 2.78 -4.72 -24.36
C ILE A 431 4.02 -3.97 -23.85
N ALA A 432 4.17 -2.69 -24.19
CA ALA A 432 5.29 -1.87 -23.74
C ALA A 432 5.29 -1.68 -22.22
N ALA A 433 4.13 -1.38 -21.62
CA ALA A 433 3.96 -1.30 -20.17
C ALA A 433 4.27 -2.64 -19.50
N SER A 434 3.77 -3.76 -20.05
CA SER A 434 4.06 -5.12 -19.58
C SER A 434 5.55 -5.44 -19.65
N SER A 435 6.25 -4.98 -20.69
CA SER A 435 7.69 -5.19 -20.86
C SER A 435 8.58 -4.41 -19.88
N LEU A 436 8.07 -3.30 -19.32
CA LEU A 436 8.74 -2.55 -18.24
C LEU A 436 8.49 -3.17 -16.86
N ILE A 437 7.37 -3.87 -16.70
CA ILE A 437 6.96 -4.54 -15.47
C ILE A 437 7.77 -5.83 -15.24
N VAL A 438 8.01 -6.63 -16.27
CA VAL A 438 8.70 -7.92 -16.16
C VAL A 438 10.11 -7.80 -15.55
N PRO A 439 10.98 -6.84 -15.95
CA PRO A 439 12.28 -6.64 -15.32
C PRO A 439 12.18 -6.19 -13.86
N GLN A 440 11.18 -5.37 -13.51
CA GLN A 440 10.96 -4.90 -12.14
C GLN A 440 10.51 -6.05 -11.23
N ILE A 441 9.62 -6.91 -11.70
CA ILE A 441 9.22 -8.14 -11.00
C ILE A 441 10.40 -9.10 -10.88
N THR A 442 11.22 -9.24 -11.92
CA THR A 442 12.42 -10.11 -11.92
C THR A 442 13.54 -9.58 -11.02
N GLN A 443 13.59 -8.27 -10.77
CA GLN A 443 14.52 -7.66 -9.80
C GLN A 443 13.98 -7.70 -8.36
N ALA A 444 12.66 -7.82 -8.19
CA ALA A 444 12.01 -7.86 -6.88
C ALA A 444 11.84 -9.29 -6.32
N LEU A 445 11.77 -10.29 -7.20
CA LEU A 445 11.83 -11.73 -6.89
C LEU A 445 13.29 -12.21 -6.88
#